data_AF-M0GTR0-F1
#
_entry.id   AF-M0GTR0-F1
#
_cell.length_a   1.000
_cell.length_b   1.000
_cell.length_c   1.000
_cell.angle_alpha   90.00
_cell.angle_beta   90.00
_cell.angle_gamma   90.00
#
_symmetry.space_group_name_H-M   'P 1'
#
loop_
_entity.id
_entity.type
_entity.pdbx_description
1 polymer ?
#
loop_
_entity_poly.entity_id
_entity_poly.type
_entity_poly.pdbx_seq_one_letter_code
_entity_poly.pdbx_strand_id
1 'polypeptide(L)'
;MTTDDTQTDGAQPAPTDDAQSPQSDDTRPAPTDGERAITTDWVEDIAVGGAVLGGGGGGSLSKGIEFGELAVEYGRPTIVSVADLDPTDVVLTVSGVGAPAATESHVDPADYVRAVELLVDRLAADGTTVGALMTNEMGGFATVNGLLQSAVTGLPLVDAACNGRAHPTGPMGSIGLSQDAESVQAAVGGVPGTASRLETVVEAELGTAASLVRHAAEDAGGLVAVARNPVSASYAEANAALDTYDQAEAVGRAVRFADDGRDAAERVADVLGGEVSLVGPVESFALETTGGFDVGEVEIEGSELTFWNEYMTLDLDGERLATFPDLITTLDAETGMPVSTAELAEGRSVAVVVAPAANLSLGAGMADPALFDPVEQAVGKAVKSHVFN
;
A
#
# COMPACT_ATOMS: atom_id res chain seq x y z
N MET A 1 -65.84 -17.57 38.96
CA MET A 1 -66.00 -17.88 37.52
C MET A 1 -65.40 -16.72 36.75
N THR A 2 -64.67 -17.04 35.69
CA THR A 2 -63.83 -16.14 34.88
C THR A 2 -64.64 -15.31 33.88
N THR A 3 -63.98 -14.26 33.34
CA THR A 3 -64.37 -13.14 32.44
C THR A 3 -64.31 -11.81 33.18
N ASP A 4 -63.88 -10.64 32.67
CA ASP A 4 -62.92 -10.18 31.63
C ASP A 4 -62.45 -8.77 32.13
N ASP A 5 -61.64 -7.91 31.50
CA ASP A 5 -60.96 -7.85 30.18
C ASP A 5 -59.72 -6.91 30.27
N THR A 6 -58.92 -6.81 29.20
CA THR A 6 -58.00 -5.71 28.82
C THR A 6 -56.99 -5.14 29.84
N GLN A 7 -55.70 -5.28 29.52
CA GLN A 7 -54.69 -4.27 29.88
C GLN A 7 -53.85 -3.95 28.63
N THR A 8 -53.93 -2.71 28.16
CA THR A 8 -53.34 -2.24 26.90
C THR A 8 -51.88 -1.83 27.04
N ASP A 9 -51.13 -1.97 25.94
CA ASP A 9 -49.74 -1.54 25.79
C ASP A 9 -49.46 -0.12 26.25
N GLY A 10 -48.25 0.05 26.80
CA GLY A 10 -47.67 1.33 27.22
C GLY A 10 -46.17 1.39 26.93
N ALA A 11 -45.75 0.92 25.75
CA ALA A 11 -44.37 1.04 25.31
C ALA A 11 -44.03 2.52 25.03
N GLN A 12 -43.17 3.12 25.86
CA GLN A 12 -42.53 4.39 25.50
C GLN A 12 -41.52 4.14 24.37
N PRO A 13 -41.48 4.97 23.31
CA PRO A 13 -40.42 4.87 22.32
C PRO A 13 -39.08 5.24 22.96
N ALA A 14 -38.03 4.49 22.63
CA ALA A 14 -36.66 4.90 22.91
C ALA A 14 -36.35 6.18 22.12
N PRO A 15 -35.49 7.09 22.62
CA PRO A 15 -35.06 8.24 21.85
C PRO A 15 -34.28 7.76 20.62
N THR A 16 -34.68 8.21 19.44
CA THR A 16 -33.88 8.12 18.23
C THR A 16 -32.75 9.14 18.35
N ASP A 17 -31.53 8.64 18.52
CA ASP A 17 -30.33 9.47 18.47
C ASP A 17 -30.03 9.73 16.98
N ASP A 18 -30.67 10.76 16.42
CA ASP A 18 -30.39 11.27 15.08
C ASP A 18 -29.01 11.96 15.11
N ALA A 19 -27.97 11.14 15.17
CA ALA A 19 -26.58 11.54 14.98
C ALA A 19 -26.43 12.03 13.53
N GLN A 20 -26.64 13.32 13.32
CA GLN A 20 -26.36 13.98 12.05
C GLN A 20 -24.87 13.78 11.73
N SER A 21 -24.58 13.16 10.59
CA SER A 21 -23.23 13.08 10.04
C SER A 21 -22.62 14.49 10.04
N PRO A 22 -21.39 14.68 10.54
CA PRO A 22 -20.77 16.00 10.56
C PRO A 22 -20.59 16.47 9.12
N GLN A 23 -21.34 17.50 8.71
CA GLN A 23 -21.06 18.20 7.47
C GLN A 23 -19.72 18.92 7.63
N SER A 24 -18.70 18.47 6.88
CA SER A 24 -17.42 19.14 6.80
C SER A 24 -17.61 20.50 6.10
N ASP A 25 -17.57 21.58 6.87
CA ASP A 25 -17.49 22.95 6.35
C ASP A 25 -16.09 23.16 5.77
N ASP A 26 -15.83 22.57 4.59
CA ASP A 26 -14.55 22.67 3.90
C ASP A 26 -14.39 24.11 3.35
N THR A 27 -13.80 24.95 4.18
CA THR A 27 -13.56 26.38 3.91
C THR A 27 -12.42 26.61 2.91
N ARG A 28 -11.78 25.56 2.38
CA ARG A 28 -10.73 25.70 1.37
C ARG A 28 -11.31 26.20 0.04
N PRO A 29 -10.57 27.02 -0.71
CA PRO A 29 -10.98 27.45 -2.04
C PRO A 29 -11.27 26.26 -2.96
N ALA A 30 -12.05 26.49 -4.01
CA ALA A 30 -12.20 25.51 -5.09
C ALA A 30 -10.82 25.25 -5.74
N PRO A 31 -10.55 24.02 -6.22
CA PRO A 31 -9.27 23.68 -6.83
C PRO A 31 -8.92 24.65 -7.97
N THR A 32 -7.65 25.04 -8.03
CA THR A 32 -7.13 25.95 -9.05
C THR A 32 -6.87 25.23 -10.37
N ASP A 33 -6.79 26.00 -11.48
CA ASP A 33 -6.45 25.45 -12.80
C ASP A 33 -5.05 24.82 -12.77
N GLY A 34 -5.00 23.49 -12.59
CA GLY A 34 -3.76 22.71 -12.48
C GLY A 34 -3.80 21.60 -11.42
N GLU A 35 -4.70 21.67 -10.45
CA GLU A 35 -4.84 20.63 -9.41
C GLU A 35 -5.49 19.35 -9.95
N ARG A 36 -4.94 18.18 -9.57
CA ARG A 36 -5.49 16.87 -9.94
C ARG A 36 -6.87 16.67 -9.30
N ALA A 37 -7.87 16.35 -10.12
CA ALA A 37 -9.23 16.10 -9.64
C ALA A 37 -9.33 14.72 -8.98
N ILE A 38 -9.19 14.65 -7.66
CA ILE A 38 -9.35 13.42 -6.88
C ILE A 38 -10.84 13.10 -6.76
N THR A 39 -11.28 12.06 -7.46
CA THR A 39 -12.68 11.58 -7.51
C THR A 39 -12.75 10.08 -7.20
N THR A 40 -13.94 9.56 -6.91
CA THR A 40 -14.16 8.11 -6.74
C THR A 40 -13.68 7.29 -7.95
N ASP A 41 -14.02 7.70 -9.18
CA ASP A 41 -13.56 7.02 -10.41
C ASP A 41 -12.03 6.99 -10.51
N TRP A 42 -11.36 8.07 -10.08
CA TRP A 42 -9.90 8.16 -10.07
C TRP A 42 -9.28 7.31 -8.95
N VAL A 43 -9.91 7.25 -7.78
CA VAL A 43 -9.54 6.34 -6.68
C VAL A 43 -9.64 4.88 -7.13
N GLU A 44 -10.70 4.49 -7.83
CA GLU A 44 -10.85 3.15 -8.41
C GLU A 44 -9.70 2.86 -9.40
N ASP A 45 -9.47 3.76 -10.37
CA ASP A 45 -8.41 3.60 -11.36
C ASP A 45 -7.01 3.46 -10.70
N ILE A 46 -6.61 4.34 -9.78
CA ILE A 46 -5.29 4.23 -9.14
C ILE A 46 -5.17 3.03 -8.19
N ALA A 47 -6.26 2.60 -7.53
CA ALA A 47 -6.23 1.46 -6.62
C ALA A 47 -6.09 0.15 -7.41
N VAL A 48 -6.84 0.00 -8.51
CA VAL A 48 -6.71 -1.17 -9.40
C VAL A 48 -5.33 -1.21 -10.05
N GLY A 49 -4.85 -0.10 -10.61
CA GLY A 49 -3.51 -0.05 -11.19
C GLY A 49 -2.40 -0.21 -10.14
N GLY A 50 -2.63 0.32 -8.94
CA GLY A 50 -1.80 0.10 -7.76
C GLY A 50 -1.69 -1.37 -7.39
N ALA A 51 -2.79 -2.12 -7.35
CA ALA A 51 -2.78 -3.55 -7.07
C ALA A 51 -2.03 -4.35 -8.15
N VAL A 52 -2.12 -3.95 -9.42
CA VAL A 52 -1.31 -4.54 -10.50
C VAL A 52 0.19 -4.26 -10.29
N LEU A 53 0.56 -2.99 -10.07
CA LEU A 53 1.93 -2.54 -9.78
C LEU A 53 2.47 -3.08 -8.45
N GLY A 54 1.59 -3.48 -7.53
CA GLY A 54 1.93 -4.13 -6.27
C GLY A 54 2.61 -5.49 -6.45
N GLY A 55 2.54 -6.11 -7.64
CA GLY A 55 3.29 -7.33 -7.95
C GLY A 55 2.99 -8.47 -6.97
N GLY A 56 1.71 -8.63 -6.62
CA GLY A 56 1.23 -9.61 -5.64
C GLY A 56 1.08 -9.09 -4.20
N GLY A 57 1.64 -7.92 -3.86
CA GLY A 57 1.53 -7.31 -2.53
C GLY A 57 0.89 -5.90 -2.54
N GLY A 58 1.33 -5.02 -1.62
CA GLY A 58 0.83 -3.64 -1.55
C GLY A 58 -0.58 -3.46 -0.93
N GLY A 59 -1.12 -4.49 -0.28
CA GLY A 59 -2.37 -4.45 0.49
C GLY A 59 -3.65 -4.61 -0.31
N SER A 60 -4.76 -4.86 0.39
CA SER A 60 -6.06 -5.24 -0.17
C SER A 60 -6.69 -4.14 -1.05
N LEU A 61 -7.02 -4.48 -2.29
CA LEU A 61 -7.67 -3.60 -3.26
C LEU A 61 -9.03 -3.07 -2.78
N SER A 62 -9.92 -3.93 -2.30
CA SER A 62 -11.27 -3.52 -1.86
C SER A 62 -11.21 -2.53 -0.70
N LYS A 63 -10.39 -2.82 0.32
CA LYS A 63 -10.15 -1.90 1.43
C LYS A 63 -9.51 -0.58 0.97
N GLY A 64 -8.67 -0.62 -0.08
CA GLY A 64 -8.06 0.57 -0.68
C GLY A 64 -9.10 1.48 -1.35
N ILE A 65 -10.00 0.90 -2.15
CA ILE A 65 -11.12 1.64 -2.76
C ILE A 65 -12.00 2.26 -1.67
N GLU A 66 -12.44 1.47 -0.69
CA GLU A 66 -13.25 1.95 0.46
C GLU A 66 -12.57 3.10 1.23
N PHE A 67 -11.25 3.01 1.46
CA PHE A 67 -10.49 4.04 2.18
C PHE A 67 -10.28 5.32 1.36
N GLY A 68 -10.04 5.20 0.05
CA GLY A 68 -9.94 6.35 -0.84
C GLY A 68 -11.29 7.04 -1.08
N GLU A 69 -12.38 6.29 -1.19
CA GLU A 69 -13.75 6.82 -1.23
C GLU A 69 -14.08 7.60 0.04
N LEU A 70 -13.77 7.03 1.21
CA LEU A 70 -13.93 7.70 2.51
C LEU A 70 -13.16 9.03 2.56
N ALA A 71 -11.96 9.10 1.99
CA ALA A 71 -11.18 10.33 1.93
C ALA A 71 -11.86 11.42 1.08
N VAL A 72 -12.46 11.04 -0.05
CA VAL A 72 -13.22 11.93 -0.95
C VAL A 72 -14.55 12.35 -0.36
N GLU A 73 -15.23 11.49 0.41
CA GLU A 73 -16.46 11.84 1.13
C GLU A 73 -16.18 12.77 2.31
N TYR A 74 -15.12 12.51 3.08
CA TYR A 74 -14.77 13.29 4.27
C TYR A 74 -14.33 14.72 3.96
N GLY A 75 -13.63 14.93 2.84
CA GLY A 75 -13.14 16.24 2.45
C GLY A 75 -12.35 16.22 1.14
N ARG A 76 -11.56 17.27 0.92
CA ARG A 76 -10.67 17.37 -0.24
C ARG A 76 -9.24 16.98 0.12
N PRO A 77 -8.78 15.75 -0.17
CA PRO A 77 -7.34 15.49 -0.26
C PRO A 77 -6.73 16.36 -1.38
N THR A 78 -5.43 16.62 -1.31
CA THR A 78 -4.69 17.34 -2.36
C THR A 78 -3.38 16.62 -2.71
N ILE A 79 -3.04 16.61 -3.99
CA ILE A 79 -1.76 16.10 -4.51
C ILE A 79 -1.05 17.24 -5.23
N VAL A 80 0.23 17.45 -4.95
CA VAL A 80 1.10 18.49 -5.54
C VAL A 80 2.37 17.87 -6.13
N SER A 81 3.08 18.56 -7.02
CA SER A 81 4.43 18.12 -7.38
C SER A 81 5.37 18.35 -6.20
N VAL A 82 6.35 17.46 -5.99
CA VAL A 82 7.41 17.69 -5.00
C VAL A 82 8.21 18.97 -5.30
N ALA A 83 8.28 19.38 -6.57
CA ALA A 83 8.93 20.61 -7.02
C ALA A 83 8.16 21.90 -6.68
N ASP A 84 6.91 21.81 -6.23
CA ASP A 84 6.09 22.95 -5.80
C ASP A 84 6.27 23.27 -4.29
N LEU A 85 6.94 22.40 -3.52
CA LEU A 85 7.23 22.59 -2.10
C LEU A 85 8.47 23.48 -1.88
N ASP A 86 8.67 24.01 -0.66
CA ASP A 86 9.98 24.54 -0.31
C ASP A 86 10.98 23.36 -0.22
N PRO A 87 12.18 23.44 -0.82
CA PRO A 87 13.19 22.37 -0.76
C PRO A 87 13.54 21.88 0.66
N THR A 88 13.24 22.67 1.69
CA THR A 88 13.46 22.37 3.11
C THR A 88 12.22 21.90 3.87
N ASP A 89 11.03 21.90 3.26
CA ASP A 89 9.80 21.35 3.85
C ASP A 89 10.00 19.87 4.19
N VAL A 90 9.48 19.43 5.35
CA VAL A 90 9.57 18.02 5.75
C VAL A 90 8.43 17.21 5.16
N VAL A 91 8.78 16.15 4.45
CA VAL A 91 7.87 15.15 3.89
C VAL A 91 7.91 13.91 4.79
N LEU A 92 6.74 13.37 5.16
CA LEU A 92 6.60 12.10 5.86
C LEU A 92 6.16 10.98 4.91
N THR A 93 6.73 9.79 5.02
CA THR A 93 6.14 8.59 4.42
C THR A 93 4.96 8.11 5.28
N VAL A 94 3.81 7.82 4.66
CA VAL A 94 2.67 7.15 5.31
C VAL A 94 2.46 5.76 4.72
N SER A 95 2.19 4.76 5.56
CA SER A 95 2.00 3.37 5.11
C SER A 95 1.14 2.54 6.06
N GLY A 96 0.75 1.34 5.63
CA GLY A 96 0.48 0.22 6.54
C GLY A 96 1.75 -0.61 6.73
N VAL A 97 1.91 -1.28 7.88
CA VAL A 97 2.99 -2.26 8.11
C VAL A 97 2.38 -3.48 8.81
N GLY A 98 2.49 -4.65 8.17
CA GLY A 98 1.86 -5.89 8.61
C GLY A 98 2.09 -7.05 7.65
N ALA A 99 1.48 -8.21 7.93
CA ALA A 99 1.47 -9.37 7.04
C ALA A 99 0.16 -9.40 6.21
N PRO A 100 0.20 -9.55 4.87
CA PRO A 100 -1.01 -9.61 4.04
C PRO A 100 -2.06 -10.65 4.51
N ALA A 101 -1.62 -11.84 4.95
CA ALA A 101 -2.50 -12.92 5.40
C ALA A 101 -3.06 -12.78 6.83
N ALA A 102 -2.76 -11.69 7.56
CA ALA A 102 -3.15 -11.53 8.96
C ALA A 102 -4.66 -11.30 9.16
N THR A 103 -5.39 -12.36 9.52
CA THR A 103 -6.87 -12.34 9.69
C THR A 103 -7.36 -11.68 10.99
N GLU A 104 -6.53 -11.54 12.02
CA GLU A 104 -6.87 -10.87 13.29
C GLU A 104 -6.55 -9.35 13.28
N SER A 105 -6.08 -8.82 12.14
CA SER A 105 -5.64 -7.44 12.01
C SER A 105 -6.78 -6.43 12.17
N HIS A 106 -6.56 -5.39 12.98
CA HIS A 106 -7.49 -4.29 13.18
C HIS A 106 -6.76 -2.95 13.15
N VAL A 107 -7.10 -2.11 12.17
CA VAL A 107 -6.63 -0.72 12.03
C VAL A 107 -7.82 0.09 11.54
N ASP A 108 -8.26 1.06 12.33
CA ASP A 108 -9.35 1.95 11.93
C ASP A 108 -8.82 3.06 11.00
N PRO A 109 -9.64 3.67 10.12
CA PRO A 109 -9.18 4.78 9.27
C PRO A 109 -8.61 5.97 10.06
N ALA A 110 -9.08 6.17 11.29
CA ALA A 110 -8.55 7.17 12.22
C ALA A 110 -7.12 6.86 12.70
N ASP A 111 -6.68 5.60 12.70
CA ASP A 111 -5.33 5.20 13.14
C ASP A 111 -4.26 5.68 12.15
N TYR A 112 -4.59 5.75 10.86
CA TYR A 112 -3.76 6.34 9.82
C TYR A 112 -3.53 7.85 10.01
N VAL A 113 -4.57 8.58 10.43
CA VAL A 113 -4.45 9.99 10.82
C VAL A 113 -3.63 10.10 12.11
N ARG A 114 -3.92 9.25 13.10
CA ARG A 114 -3.28 9.26 14.42
C ARG A 114 -1.77 9.02 14.35
N ALA A 115 -1.31 8.14 13.45
CA ALA A 115 0.11 7.93 13.22
C ALA A 115 0.81 9.21 12.70
N VAL A 116 0.16 9.98 11.81
CA VAL A 116 0.67 11.28 11.35
C VAL A 116 0.69 12.29 12.48
N GLU A 117 -0.39 12.41 13.26
CA GLU A 117 -0.46 13.32 14.43
C GLU A 117 0.68 13.06 15.42
N LEU A 118 0.91 11.80 15.80
CA LEU A 118 1.97 11.41 16.73
C LEU A 118 3.37 11.84 16.25
N LEU A 119 3.64 11.69 14.95
CA LEU A 119 4.93 12.06 14.37
C LEU A 119 5.06 13.58 14.19
N VAL A 120 3.98 14.27 13.81
CA VAL A 120 3.92 15.74 13.73
C VAL A 120 4.15 16.37 15.12
N ASP A 121 3.44 15.91 16.15
CA ASP A 121 3.62 16.38 17.54
C ASP A 121 5.05 16.15 18.02
N ARG A 122 5.63 14.98 17.72
CA ARG A 122 7.02 14.65 18.06
C ARG A 122 8.01 15.61 17.37
N LEU A 123 7.84 15.88 16.07
CA LEU A 123 8.74 16.76 15.32
C LEU A 123 8.58 18.23 15.73
N ALA A 124 7.37 18.67 16.04
CA ALA A 124 7.07 20.01 16.54
C ALA A 124 7.76 20.30 17.89
N ALA A 125 7.99 19.28 18.72
CA ALA A 125 8.75 19.42 19.98
C ALA A 125 10.21 19.86 19.78
N ASP A 126 10.82 19.51 18.63
CA ASP A 126 12.16 19.96 18.22
C ASP A 126 12.13 21.24 17.35
N GLY A 127 10.93 21.80 17.10
CA GLY A 127 10.73 22.99 16.28
C GLY A 127 10.60 22.71 14.77
N THR A 128 10.43 21.45 14.37
CA THR A 128 10.26 21.03 12.98
C THR A 128 8.78 21.01 12.59
N THR A 129 8.44 21.58 11.44
CA THR A 129 7.09 21.54 10.86
C THR A 129 7.07 20.60 9.67
N VAL A 130 6.02 19.76 9.57
CA VAL A 130 5.76 18.90 8.41
C VAL A 130 5.04 19.70 7.33
N GLY A 131 5.53 19.65 6.09
CA GLY A 131 4.96 20.33 4.94
C GLY A 131 4.09 19.43 4.05
N ALA A 132 4.41 18.14 3.95
CA ALA A 132 3.68 17.20 3.09
C ALA A 132 3.76 15.73 3.54
N LEU A 133 2.98 14.88 2.90
CA LEU A 133 2.97 13.42 3.03
C LEU A 133 3.37 12.77 1.68
N MET A 134 3.85 11.53 1.70
CA MET A 134 3.98 10.67 0.52
C MET A 134 3.59 9.23 0.87
N THR A 135 3.06 8.47 -0.10
CA THR A 135 2.81 7.04 0.12
C THR A 135 4.12 6.25 0.12
N ASN A 136 4.15 5.06 0.74
CA ASN A 136 5.28 4.16 0.61
C ASN A 136 5.40 3.53 -0.78
N GLU A 137 4.30 3.15 -1.42
CA GLU A 137 4.35 2.41 -2.69
C GLU A 137 3.05 2.44 -3.47
N MET A 138 3.11 2.00 -4.73
CA MET A 138 1.93 1.60 -5.48
C MET A 138 1.51 0.18 -5.08
N GLY A 139 0.24 0.04 -4.68
CA GLY A 139 -0.35 -1.17 -4.14
C GLY A 139 -1.86 -1.02 -4.00
N GLY A 140 -2.63 -2.12 -3.87
CA GLY A 140 -4.10 -2.04 -3.85
C GLY A 140 -4.65 -1.17 -2.73
N PHE A 141 -4.09 -1.29 -1.52
CA PHE A 141 -4.31 -0.31 -0.45
C PHE A 141 -3.24 0.79 -0.48
N ALA A 142 -1.99 0.44 -0.79
CA ALA A 142 -0.89 1.36 -0.56
C ALA A 142 -0.96 2.64 -1.42
N THR A 143 -1.50 2.57 -2.64
CA THR A 143 -1.65 3.76 -3.49
C THR A 143 -2.55 4.84 -2.87
N VAL A 144 -3.55 4.47 -2.05
CA VAL A 144 -4.45 5.43 -1.39
C VAL A 144 -3.95 5.91 -0.01
N ASN A 145 -2.81 5.40 0.48
CA ASN A 145 -2.22 5.86 1.74
C ASN A 145 -1.96 7.36 1.68
N GLY A 146 -2.50 8.10 2.65
CA GLY A 146 -2.34 9.55 2.73
C GLY A 146 -3.52 10.35 2.20
N LEU A 147 -4.45 9.77 1.43
CA LEU A 147 -5.63 10.52 0.98
C LEU A 147 -6.48 10.97 2.17
N LEU A 148 -6.85 10.06 3.07
CA LEU A 148 -7.62 10.44 4.27
C LEU A 148 -6.81 11.34 5.20
N GLN A 149 -5.51 11.04 5.39
CA GLN A 149 -4.64 11.89 6.20
C GLN A 149 -4.54 13.31 5.64
N SER A 150 -4.48 13.48 4.32
CA SER A 150 -4.49 14.78 3.65
C SER A 150 -5.82 15.51 3.84
N ALA A 151 -6.94 14.80 3.65
CA ALA A 151 -8.28 15.35 3.85
C ALA A 151 -8.53 15.83 5.29
N VAL A 152 -7.96 15.15 6.29
CA VAL A 152 -8.15 15.43 7.72
C VAL A 152 -7.14 16.44 8.27
N THR A 153 -5.84 16.30 7.95
CA THR A 153 -4.78 17.16 8.49
C THR A 153 -4.58 18.46 7.70
N GLY A 154 -5.01 18.49 6.44
CA GLY A 154 -4.75 19.58 5.50
C GLY A 154 -3.35 19.56 4.89
N LEU A 155 -2.49 18.59 5.22
CA LEU A 155 -1.20 18.38 4.56
C LEU A 155 -1.42 17.83 3.14
N PRO A 156 -0.78 18.37 2.09
CA PRO A 156 -0.82 17.77 0.76
C PRO A 156 -0.05 16.44 0.73
N LEU A 157 -0.47 15.54 -0.16
CA LEU A 157 0.39 14.50 -0.70
C LEU A 157 1.30 15.09 -1.77
N VAL A 158 2.52 14.60 -1.91
CA VAL A 158 3.30 14.75 -3.15
C VAL A 158 2.95 13.64 -4.15
N ASP A 159 3.04 13.92 -5.45
CA ASP A 159 2.98 12.91 -6.52
C ASP A 159 4.29 12.11 -6.57
N ALA A 160 4.53 11.36 -5.50
CA ALA A 160 5.68 10.50 -5.33
C ALA A 160 5.38 9.37 -4.34
N ALA A 161 6.13 8.27 -4.48
CA ALA A 161 6.14 7.15 -3.55
C ALA A 161 7.58 6.71 -3.25
N CYS A 162 7.80 5.91 -2.20
CA CYS A 162 9.13 5.35 -2.00
C CYS A 162 9.55 4.45 -3.17
N ASN A 163 8.60 3.71 -3.77
CA ASN A 163 8.76 2.96 -5.01
C ASN A 163 7.42 2.92 -5.78
N GLY A 164 7.43 3.00 -7.12
CA GLY A 164 6.25 2.84 -7.98
C GLY A 164 5.74 1.40 -8.11
N ARG A 165 6.24 0.49 -7.27
CA ARG A 165 5.74 -0.87 -7.04
C ARG A 165 5.88 -1.22 -5.55
N ALA A 166 5.16 -2.24 -5.09
CA ALA A 166 5.30 -2.70 -3.71
C ALA A 166 6.64 -3.38 -3.43
N HIS A 167 7.06 -3.32 -2.16
CA HIS A 167 8.33 -3.84 -1.65
C HIS A 167 8.19 -4.42 -0.24
N PRO A 168 8.94 -5.47 0.13
CA PRO A 168 8.71 -6.17 1.40
C PRO A 168 9.13 -5.36 2.64
N THR A 169 10.27 -4.65 2.58
CA THR A 169 10.92 -4.12 3.80
C THR A 169 10.88 -2.61 3.94
N GLY A 170 10.74 -2.12 5.18
CA GLY A 170 10.87 -0.69 5.51
C GLY A 170 12.16 -0.04 4.97
N PRO A 171 13.33 -0.68 5.08
CA PRO A 171 14.56 -0.30 4.38
C PRO A 171 14.44 -0.09 2.87
N MET A 172 13.79 -0.97 2.11
CA MET A 172 13.52 -0.73 0.68
C MET A 172 12.58 0.46 0.45
N GLY A 173 11.62 0.64 1.35
CA GLY A 173 10.68 1.77 1.39
C GLY A 173 11.19 3.02 2.08
N SER A 174 12.50 3.27 2.03
CA SER A 174 13.18 4.39 2.72
C SER A 174 13.86 5.39 1.78
N ILE A 175 13.65 5.29 0.47
CA ILE A 175 14.21 6.17 -0.56
C ILE A 175 15.73 6.42 -0.42
N GLY A 176 16.49 5.35 -0.18
CA GLY A 176 17.96 5.43 -0.12
C GLY A 176 18.53 6.00 1.18
N LEU A 177 17.72 6.12 2.24
CA LEU A 177 18.25 6.40 3.58
C LEU A 177 19.18 5.26 4.03
N SER A 178 20.34 5.63 4.58
CA SER A 178 21.29 4.66 5.13
C SER A 178 20.64 3.82 6.24
N GLN A 179 21.03 2.55 6.35
CA GLN A 179 20.55 1.69 7.46
C GLN A 179 20.92 2.26 8.84
N ASP A 180 22.06 2.97 8.91
CA ASP A 180 22.56 3.63 10.11
C ASP A 180 22.00 5.07 10.29
N ALA A 181 21.08 5.52 9.43
CA ALA A 181 20.45 6.83 9.58
C ALA A 181 19.43 6.80 10.73
N GLU A 182 19.42 7.85 11.56
CA GLU A 182 18.38 8.03 12.58
C GLU A 182 17.03 8.22 11.88
N SER A 183 16.06 7.38 12.24
CA SER A 183 14.70 7.36 11.72
C SER A 183 13.72 7.55 12.88
N VAL A 184 12.72 8.40 12.67
CA VAL A 184 11.58 8.58 13.57
C VAL A 184 10.35 7.98 12.90
N GLN A 185 9.67 7.08 13.61
CA GLN A 185 8.48 6.38 13.10
C GLN A 185 7.39 6.32 14.18
N ALA A 186 6.16 6.63 13.82
CA ALA A 186 4.98 6.44 14.65
C ALA A 186 4.14 5.29 14.10
N ALA A 187 3.59 4.45 14.97
CA ALA A 187 2.73 3.34 14.59
C ALA A 187 1.51 3.18 15.52
N VAL A 188 0.35 2.84 14.94
CA VAL A 188 -0.94 2.76 15.62
C VAL A 188 -1.74 1.56 15.09
N GLY A 189 -2.35 0.78 15.97
CA GLY A 189 -3.23 -0.31 15.57
C GLY A 189 -3.75 -1.13 16.74
N GLY A 190 -4.47 -2.20 16.42
CA GLY A 190 -5.08 -3.11 17.37
C GLY A 190 -6.43 -2.63 17.90
N VAL A 191 -7.24 -3.58 18.39
CA VAL A 191 -8.67 -3.36 18.66
C VAL A 191 -8.88 -2.40 19.84
N PRO A 192 -9.53 -1.23 19.64
CA PRO A 192 -9.75 -0.25 20.70
C PRO A 192 -10.35 -0.84 21.99
N GLY A 193 -9.79 -0.47 23.14
CA GLY A 193 -10.24 -0.94 24.45
C GLY A 193 -9.79 -2.36 24.83
N THR A 194 -8.98 -3.02 24.00
CA THR A 194 -8.37 -4.34 24.29
C THR A 194 -6.89 -4.21 24.63
N ALA A 195 -6.22 -5.34 24.91
CA ALA A 195 -4.79 -5.38 25.19
C ALA A 195 -3.89 -5.29 23.93
N SER A 196 -4.43 -5.48 22.71
CA SER A 196 -3.66 -5.32 21.46
C SER A 196 -3.63 -3.88 20.96
N ARG A 197 -4.47 -2.98 21.49
CA ARG A 197 -4.44 -1.56 21.13
C ARG A 197 -3.12 -0.92 21.56
N LEU A 198 -2.37 -0.39 20.60
CA LEU A 198 -1.11 0.32 20.85
C LEU A 198 -0.95 1.58 20.01
N GLU A 199 -0.18 2.51 20.57
CA GLU A 199 0.36 3.72 19.94
C GLU A 199 1.84 3.77 20.33
N THR A 200 2.75 3.93 19.37
CA THR A 200 4.19 4.01 19.63
C THR A 200 4.85 5.08 18.76
N VAL A 201 5.92 5.67 19.28
CA VAL A 201 6.86 6.51 18.54
C VAL A 201 8.26 5.97 18.83
N VAL A 202 8.98 5.64 17.76
CA VAL A 202 10.28 4.97 17.78
C VAL A 202 11.32 5.90 17.17
N GLU A 203 12.44 6.06 17.88
CA GLU A 203 13.63 6.78 17.44
C GLU A 203 14.82 5.82 17.50
N ALA A 204 15.33 5.40 16.35
CA ALA A 204 16.47 4.48 16.24
C ALA A 204 17.08 4.55 14.83
N GLU A 205 18.20 3.86 14.62
CA GLU A 205 18.70 3.55 13.28
C GLU A 205 17.60 2.87 12.45
N LEU A 206 17.47 3.23 11.16
CA LEU A 206 16.38 2.85 10.26
C LEU A 206 16.01 1.36 10.32
N GLY A 207 17.00 0.45 10.28
CA GLY A 207 16.74 -0.99 10.35
C GLY A 207 16.13 -1.43 11.68
N THR A 208 16.60 -0.85 12.80
CA THR A 208 16.06 -1.10 14.14
C THR A 208 14.66 -0.51 14.29
N ALA A 209 14.43 0.72 13.81
CA ALA A 209 13.12 1.37 13.86
C ALA A 209 12.07 0.58 13.06
N ALA A 210 12.41 0.14 11.85
CA ALA A 210 11.52 -0.67 11.02
C ALA A 210 11.21 -2.04 11.66
N SER A 211 12.19 -2.68 12.32
CA SER A 211 11.98 -3.92 13.06
C SER A 211 11.04 -3.74 14.26
N LEU A 212 11.20 -2.66 15.03
CA LEU A 212 10.33 -2.35 16.17
C LEU A 212 8.87 -2.07 15.73
N VAL A 213 8.69 -1.32 14.63
CA VAL A 213 7.35 -1.08 14.05
C VAL A 213 6.71 -2.38 13.54
N ARG A 214 7.48 -3.32 12.99
CA ARG A 214 6.94 -4.62 12.56
C ARG A 214 6.57 -5.55 13.73
N HIS A 215 7.33 -5.57 14.82
CA HIS A 215 6.90 -6.26 16.05
C HIS A 215 5.64 -5.61 16.65
N ALA A 216 5.51 -4.28 16.59
CA ALA A 216 4.27 -3.60 16.99
C ALA A 216 3.08 -4.00 16.08
N ALA A 217 3.30 -4.33 14.81
CA ALA A 217 2.27 -4.92 13.96
C ALA A 217 1.82 -6.28 14.49
N GLU A 218 2.75 -7.16 14.86
CA GLU A 218 2.45 -8.48 15.44
C GLU A 218 1.65 -8.37 16.75
N ASP A 219 2.10 -7.53 17.70
CA ASP A 219 1.41 -7.27 18.97
C ASP A 219 0.00 -6.65 18.78
N ALA A 220 -0.22 -5.91 17.69
CA ALA A 220 -1.50 -5.32 17.33
C ALA A 220 -2.49 -6.29 16.66
N GLY A 221 -2.09 -7.52 16.34
CA GLY A 221 -2.90 -8.51 15.60
C GLY A 221 -2.56 -8.66 14.12
N GLY A 222 -1.45 -8.06 13.67
CA GLY A 222 -0.83 -8.29 12.36
C GLY A 222 -0.75 -7.10 11.42
N LEU A 223 -1.27 -5.92 11.79
CA LEU A 223 -1.18 -4.69 11.01
C LEU A 223 -1.18 -3.45 11.93
N VAL A 224 -0.37 -2.45 11.58
CA VAL A 224 -0.43 -1.08 12.12
C VAL A 224 -0.41 -0.06 10.98
N ALA A 225 -1.11 1.06 11.17
CA ALA A 225 -0.89 2.27 10.37
C ALA A 225 0.38 2.99 10.85
N VAL A 226 1.12 3.59 9.92
CA VAL A 226 2.46 4.13 10.15
C VAL A 226 2.65 5.49 9.48
N ALA A 227 3.33 6.40 10.18
CA ALA A 227 4.00 7.55 9.61
C ALA A 227 5.49 7.46 9.95
N ARG A 228 6.39 7.72 9.00
CA ARG A 228 7.84 7.45 9.17
C ARG A 228 8.74 8.33 8.32
N ASN A 229 10.03 8.27 8.62
CA ASN A 229 11.12 8.76 7.77
C ASN A 229 10.95 10.23 7.34
N PRO A 230 10.99 11.20 8.27
CA PRO A 230 11.01 12.61 7.92
C PRO A 230 12.24 12.95 7.07
N VAL A 231 12.01 13.44 5.86
CA VAL A 231 13.04 13.89 4.90
C VAL A 231 12.71 15.28 4.38
N SER A 232 13.68 16.01 3.83
CA SER A 232 13.38 17.27 3.12
C SER A 232 12.74 16.99 1.75
N ALA A 233 11.92 17.91 1.25
CA ALA A 233 11.34 17.82 -0.09
C ALA A 233 12.41 17.65 -1.18
N SER A 234 13.55 18.36 -1.07
CA SER A 234 14.71 18.17 -1.95
C SER A 234 15.34 16.77 -1.90
N TYR A 235 15.21 16.05 -0.78
CA TYR A 235 15.69 14.68 -0.66
C TYR A 235 14.66 13.70 -1.26
N ALA A 236 13.37 13.95 -1.06
CA ALA A 236 12.31 13.20 -1.74
C ALA A 236 12.40 13.36 -3.27
N GLU A 237 12.51 14.59 -3.78
CA GLU A 237 12.68 14.88 -5.22
C GLU A 237 13.89 14.14 -5.84
N ALA A 238 14.98 14.00 -5.09
CA ALA A 238 16.20 13.37 -5.60
C ALA A 238 16.24 11.83 -5.47
N ASN A 239 15.36 11.21 -4.66
CA ASN A 239 15.47 9.79 -4.30
C ASN A 239 14.15 8.99 -4.32
N ALA A 240 12.99 9.62 -4.38
CA ALA A 240 11.69 8.95 -4.48
C ALA A 240 11.37 8.54 -5.93
N ALA A 241 10.41 7.62 -6.09
CA ALA A 241 9.74 7.42 -7.36
C ALA A 241 8.76 8.59 -7.58
N LEU A 242 8.97 9.40 -8.62
CA LEU A 242 8.12 10.56 -8.94
C LEU A 242 7.02 10.18 -9.94
N ASP A 243 5.97 11.00 -10.00
CA ASP A 243 4.85 10.96 -10.96
C ASP A 243 4.13 9.59 -10.98
N THR A 244 4.12 8.91 -9.83
CA THR A 244 3.67 7.51 -9.70
C THR A 244 2.17 7.33 -9.92
N TYR A 245 1.37 8.36 -9.63
CA TYR A 245 -0.09 8.26 -9.78
C TYR A 245 -0.53 8.18 -11.25
N ASP A 246 0.20 8.79 -12.18
CA ASP A 246 -0.12 8.70 -13.62
C ASP A 246 0.10 7.28 -14.16
N GLN A 247 1.16 6.58 -13.70
CA GLN A 247 1.40 5.19 -14.06
C GLN A 247 0.33 4.26 -13.46
N ALA A 248 -0.06 4.48 -12.20
CA ALA A 248 -1.15 3.73 -11.58
C ALA A 248 -2.49 3.95 -12.30
N GLU A 249 -2.87 5.21 -12.59
CA GLU A 249 -4.10 5.52 -13.31
C GLU A 249 -4.12 4.86 -14.71
N ALA A 250 -3.01 4.91 -15.45
CA ALA A 250 -2.91 4.31 -16.78
C ALA A 250 -3.10 2.78 -16.75
N VAL A 251 -2.50 2.09 -15.77
CA VAL A 251 -2.62 0.64 -15.61
C VAL A 251 -4.02 0.24 -15.13
N GLY A 252 -4.60 0.97 -14.17
CA GLY A 252 -5.95 0.66 -13.69
C GLY A 252 -7.01 0.85 -14.75
N ARG A 253 -6.89 1.90 -15.56
CA ARG A 253 -7.75 2.12 -16.74
C ARG A 253 -7.57 1.03 -17.80
N ALA A 254 -6.35 0.49 -17.96
CA ALA A 254 -6.12 -0.64 -18.87
C ALA A 254 -6.92 -1.88 -18.46
N VAL A 255 -7.00 -2.17 -17.16
CA VAL A 255 -7.87 -3.23 -16.59
C VAL A 255 -9.35 -2.86 -16.70
N ARG A 256 -9.76 -1.68 -16.23
CA ARG A 256 -11.18 -1.26 -16.14
C ARG A 256 -11.88 -1.16 -17.50
N PHE A 257 -11.14 -0.90 -18.58
CA PHE A 257 -11.69 -0.84 -19.94
C PHE A 257 -11.42 -2.09 -20.79
N ALA A 258 -10.94 -3.19 -20.19
CA ALA A 258 -10.77 -4.47 -20.88
C ALA A 258 -12.11 -5.21 -21.08
N ASP A 259 -12.16 -6.05 -22.13
CA ASP A 259 -13.34 -6.89 -22.44
C ASP A 259 -13.37 -8.18 -21.59
N ASP A 260 -12.20 -8.75 -21.27
CA ASP A 260 -12.00 -9.93 -20.42
C ASP A 260 -10.60 -9.94 -19.77
N GLY A 261 -10.32 -10.95 -18.93
CA GLY A 261 -9.04 -11.04 -18.23
C GLY A 261 -7.80 -11.25 -19.10
N ARG A 262 -7.95 -11.73 -20.33
CA ARG A 262 -6.84 -11.81 -21.28
C ARG A 262 -6.55 -10.45 -21.91
N ASP A 263 -7.59 -9.74 -22.34
CA ASP A 263 -7.46 -8.37 -22.85
C ASP A 263 -6.90 -7.43 -21.76
N ALA A 264 -7.28 -7.61 -20.49
CA ALA A 264 -6.69 -6.89 -19.37
C ALA A 264 -5.17 -7.15 -19.26
N ALA A 265 -4.75 -8.42 -19.30
CA ALA A 265 -3.33 -8.79 -19.22
C ALA A 265 -2.52 -8.25 -20.42
N GLU A 266 -3.04 -8.37 -21.64
CA GLU A 266 -2.40 -7.86 -22.85
C GLU A 266 -2.27 -6.32 -22.82
N ARG A 267 -3.29 -5.59 -22.35
CA ARG A 267 -3.23 -4.11 -22.20
C ARG A 267 -2.32 -3.63 -21.07
N VAL A 268 -2.29 -4.34 -19.93
CA VAL A 268 -1.36 -4.04 -18.83
C VAL A 268 0.08 -4.23 -19.28
N ALA A 269 0.36 -5.31 -20.02
CA ALA A 269 1.66 -5.54 -20.63
C ALA A 269 2.03 -4.41 -21.60
N ASP A 270 1.13 -4.00 -22.51
CA ASP A 270 1.36 -2.89 -23.44
C ASP A 270 1.67 -1.56 -22.72
N VAL A 271 0.94 -1.22 -21.66
CA VAL A 271 1.15 0.02 -20.88
C VAL A 271 2.51 0.02 -20.17
N LEU A 272 2.93 -1.13 -19.65
CA LEU A 272 4.18 -1.28 -18.91
C LEU A 272 5.38 -1.68 -19.78
N GLY A 273 5.20 -1.84 -21.10
CA GLY A 273 6.22 -2.33 -22.02
C GLY A 273 6.77 -3.71 -21.63
N GLY A 274 5.87 -4.57 -21.12
CA GLY A 274 6.12 -5.94 -20.68
C GLY A 274 5.48 -6.98 -21.60
N GLU A 275 5.22 -8.17 -21.05
CA GLU A 275 4.52 -9.25 -21.76
C GLU A 275 3.65 -10.10 -20.83
N VAL A 276 2.64 -10.77 -21.39
CA VAL A 276 1.90 -11.84 -20.72
C VAL A 276 2.77 -13.11 -20.81
N SER A 277 3.47 -13.44 -19.73
CA SER A 277 4.46 -14.52 -19.70
C SER A 277 3.80 -15.90 -19.81
N LEU A 278 2.70 -16.12 -19.09
CA LEU A 278 1.90 -17.34 -19.14
C LEU A 278 0.45 -17.10 -18.69
N VAL A 279 -0.44 -18.03 -19.02
CA VAL A 279 -1.83 -18.05 -18.57
C VAL A 279 -2.24 -19.49 -18.28
N GLY A 280 -2.71 -19.77 -17.06
CA GLY A 280 -3.14 -21.12 -16.68
C GLY A 280 -3.65 -21.22 -15.23
N PRO A 281 -4.09 -22.41 -14.81
CA PRO A 281 -4.48 -22.67 -13.44
C PRO A 281 -3.26 -22.72 -12.51
N VAL A 282 -3.41 -22.24 -11.28
CA VAL A 282 -2.46 -22.53 -10.19
C VAL A 282 -2.46 -24.05 -9.94
N GLU A 283 -1.31 -24.69 -10.16
CA GLU A 283 -1.11 -26.13 -10.05
C GLU A 283 -0.78 -26.57 -8.62
N SER A 284 0.04 -25.77 -7.92
CA SER A 284 0.35 -25.92 -6.50
C SER A 284 0.57 -24.55 -5.84
N PHE A 285 0.25 -24.43 -4.55
CA PHE A 285 0.42 -23.18 -3.79
C PHE A 285 0.83 -23.46 -2.34
N ALA A 286 1.91 -22.82 -1.90
CA ALA A 286 2.39 -22.86 -0.51
C ALA A 286 2.65 -21.45 0.01
N LEU A 287 2.12 -21.15 1.20
CA LEU A 287 2.31 -19.88 1.92
C LEU A 287 2.55 -20.16 3.41
N GLU A 288 3.58 -19.55 3.97
CA GLU A 288 3.88 -19.54 5.40
C GLU A 288 4.11 -18.11 5.89
N THR A 289 3.41 -17.69 6.94
CA THR A 289 3.61 -16.40 7.59
C THR A 289 4.68 -16.51 8.68
N THR A 290 5.83 -15.85 8.52
CA THR A 290 6.94 -15.84 9.49
C THR A 290 7.50 -14.42 9.68
N GLY A 291 7.67 -13.98 10.94
CA GLY A 291 8.24 -12.66 11.27
C GLY A 291 7.43 -11.48 10.73
N GLY A 292 6.11 -11.66 10.61
CA GLY A 292 5.20 -10.68 10.03
C GLY A 292 5.25 -10.59 8.49
N PHE A 293 5.81 -11.57 7.79
CA PHE A 293 5.81 -11.63 6.32
C PHE A 293 5.24 -12.94 5.81
N ASP A 294 4.62 -12.91 4.63
CA ASP A 294 4.17 -14.11 3.93
C ASP A 294 5.25 -14.55 2.94
N VAL A 295 5.80 -15.75 3.12
CA VAL A 295 6.81 -16.34 2.23
C VAL A 295 6.19 -17.57 1.56
N GLY A 296 6.47 -17.78 0.28
CA GLY A 296 5.92 -18.94 -0.41
C GLY A 296 6.31 -19.12 -1.86
N GLU A 297 5.71 -20.15 -2.44
CA GLU A 297 5.97 -20.65 -3.79
C GLU A 297 4.62 -20.98 -4.46
N VAL A 298 4.51 -20.74 -5.76
CA VAL A 298 3.34 -21.08 -6.56
C VAL A 298 3.77 -21.61 -7.93
N GLU A 299 3.14 -22.70 -8.37
CA GLU A 299 3.41 -23.35 -9.66
C GLU A 299 2.25 -23.07 -10.62
N ILE A 300 2.56 -22.61 -11.84
CA ILE A 300 1.56 -22.28 -12.87
C ILE A 300 2.13 -22.70 -14.24
N GLU A 301 1.48 -23.64 -14.92
CA GLU A 301 1.94 -24.21 -16.21
C GLU A 301 3.42 -24.65 -16.19
N GLY A 302 3.85 -25.32 -15.12
CA GLY A 302 5.23 -25.77 -14.88
C GLY A 302 6.25 -24.65 -14.63
N SER A 303 5.81 -23.40 -14.50
CA SER A 303 6.64 -22.28 -14.07
C SER A 303 6.54 -22.08 -12.56
N GLU A 304 7.69 -21.90 -11.92
CA GLU A 304 7.83 -21.75 -10.48
C GLU A 304 8.02 -20.27 -10.12
N LEU A 305 7.06 -19.70 -9.39
CA LEU A 305 7.14 -18.33 -8.87
C LEU A 305 7.40 -18.37 -7.36
N THR A 306 8.32 -17.54 -6.88
CA THR A 306 8.55 -17.35 -5.44
C THR A 306 8.08 -15.97 -5.00
N PHE A 307 7.63 -15.85 -3.75
CA PHE A 307 7.18 -14.58 -3.19
C PHE A 307 7.60 -14.36 -1.73
N TRP A 308 7.76 -13.08 -1.37
CA TRP A 308 7.93 -12.59 -0.02
C TRP A 308 7.09 -11.31 0.11
N ASN A 309 5.83 -11.48 0.54
CA ASN A 309 4.68 -10.61 0.26
C ASN A 309 4.42 -10.41 -1.24
N GLU A 310 5.36 -9.81 -1.96
CA GLU A 310 5.34 -9.61 -3.42
C GLU A 310 6.09 -10.75 -4.14
N TYR A 311 5.84 -10.93 -5.43
CA TYR A 311 6.62 -11.85 -6.27
C TYR A 311 8.08 -11.41 -6.41
N MET A 312 8.99 -12.39 -6.24
CA MET A 312 10.45 -12.21 -6.22
C MET A 312 11.15 -12.88 -7.40
N THR A 313 10.70 -14.06 -7.83
CA THR A 313 11.21 -14.74 -9.02
C THR A 313 10.09 -15.39 -9.83
N LEU A 314 10.33 -15.54 -11.13
CA LEU A 314 9.61 -16.43 -12.04
C LEU A 314 10.67 -17.25 -12.80
N ASP A 315 10.65 -18.56 -12.62
CA ASP A 315 11.59 -19.51 -13.22
C ASP A 315 10.82 -20.58 -14.03
N LEU A 316 11.31 -20.98 -15.21
CA LEU A 316 10.74 -22.07 -16.03
C LEU A 316 11.87 -23.02 -16.46
N ASP A 317 11.70 -24.33 -16.24
CA ASP A 317 12.71 -25.36 -16.52
C ASP A 317 14.13 -25.06 -15.94
N GLY A 318 14.20 -24.21 -14.90
CA GLY A 318 15.45 -23.72 -14.29
C GLY A 318 16.08 -22.49 -14.94
N GLU A 319 15.41 -21.86 -15.92
CA GLU A 319 15.76 -20.56 -16.50
C GLU A 319 14.96 -19.43 -15.84
N ARG A 320 15.65 -18.36 -15.41
CA ARG A 320 15.03 -17.17 -14.81
C ARG A 320 14.38 -16.33 -15.93
N LEU A 321 13.05 -16.20 -15.90
CA LEU A 321 12.30 -15.37 -16.85
C LEU A 321 12.18 -13.92 -16.36
N ALA A 322 11.87 -13.71 -15.08
CA ALA A 322 11.75 -12.37 -14.48
C ALA A 322 12.16 -12.38 -13.00
N THR A 323 12.68 -11.27 -12.50
CA THR A 323 13.19 -11.16 -11.12
C THR A 323 12.84 -9.80 -10.51
N PHE A 324 12.49 -9.75 -9.23
CA PHE A 324 12.39 -8.47 -8.51
C PHE A 324 13.72 -7.69 -8.66
N PRO A 325 13.71 -6.39 -9.03
CA PRO A 325 12.57 -5.47 -8.96
C PRO A 325 11.65 -5.40 -10.19
N ASP A 326 11.90 -6.17 -11.26
CA ASP A 326 10.93 -6.30 -12.38
C ASP A 326 9.55 -6.65 -11.84
N LEU A 327 8.51 -6.08 -12.43
CA LEU A 327 7.15 -6.43 -12.06
C LEU A 327 6.89 -7.87 -12.48
N ILE A 328 6.42 -8.67 -11.55
CA ILE A 328 5.76 -9.96 -11.78
C ILE A 328 4.42 -9.81 -11.07
N THR A 329 3.31 -9.98 -11.76
CA THR A 329 1.97 -9.76 -11.20
C THR A 329 0.97 -10.73 -11.81
N THR A 330 -0.05 -11.12 -11.04
CA THR A 330 -1.11 -12.02 -11.50
C THR A 330 -2.43 -11.29 -11.62
N LEU A 331 -3.09 -11.49 -12.75
CA LEU A 331 -4.47 -11.08 -13.00
C LEU A 331 -5.35 -12.34 -13.06
N ASP A 332 -6.58 -12.23 -12.60
CA ASP A 332 -7.59 -13.27 -12.73
C ASP A 332 -7.91 -13.47 -14.23
N ALA A 333 -7.74 -14.69 -14.76
CA ALA A 333 -7.78 -14.92 -16.20
C ALA A 333 -9.18 -14.77 -16.82
N GLU A 334 -10.24 -14.77 -16.01
CA GLU A 334 -11.62 -14.51 -16.47
C GLU A 334 -11.96 -13.02 -16.39
N THR A 335 -11.65 -12.38 -15.26
CA THR A 335 -12.14 -11.02 -14.94
C THR A 335 -11.12 -9.90 -15.16
N GLY A 336 -9.82 -10.21 -15.24
CA GLY A 336 -8.74 -9.23 -15.38
C GLY A 336 -8.34 -8.50 -14.10
N MET A 337 -9.08 -8.72 -13.01
CA MET A 337 -8.77 -8.09 -11.72
C MET A 337 -7.45 -8.63 -11.16
N PRO A 338 -6.59 -7.78 -10.58
CA PRO A 338 -5.36 -8.23 -9.94
C PRO A 338 -5.63 -9.16 -8.77
N VAL A 339 -4.71 -10.11 -8.57
CA VAL A 339 -4.77 -11.13 -7.52
C VAL A 339 -3.51 -11.01 -6.67
N SER A 340 -3.66 -10.75 -5.37
CA SER A 340 -2.52 -10.76 -4.46
C SER A 340 -2.03 -12.19 -4.18
N THR A 341 -0.79 -12.34 -3.71
CA THR A 341 -0.22 -13.64 -3.28
C THR A 341 -1.07 -14.31 -2.21
N ALA A 342 -1.68 -13.53 -1.33
CA ALA A 342 -2.60 -13.98 -0.28
C ALA A 342 -4.00 -14.40 -0.79
N GLU A 343 -4.36 -14.08 -2.05
CA GLU A 343 -5.64 -14.40 -2.69
C GLU A 343 -5.51 -15.52 -3.76
N LEU A 344 -4.32 -16.09 -3.92
CA LEU A 344 -4.09 -17.26 -4.75
C LEU A 344 -4.64 -18.54 -4.08
N ALA A 345 -5.09 -19.47 -4.92
CA ALA A 345 -5.52 -20.79 -4.50
C ALA A 345 -5.38 -21.77 -5.67
N GLU A 346 -5.09 -23.03 -5.36
CA GLU A 346 -5.03 -24.12 -6.35
C GLU A 346 -6.29 -24.17 -7.22
N GLY A 347 -6.10 -24.31 -8.53
CA GLY A 347 -7.17 -24.33 -9.53
C GLY A 347 -7.70 -22.96 -9.96
N ARG A 348 -7.29 -21.85 -9.34
CA ARG A 348 -7.62 -20.50 -9.86
C ARG A 348 -6.86 -20.25 -11.15
N SER A 349 -7.56 -19.84 -12.22
CA SER A 349 -6.94 -19.50 -13.50
C SER A 349 -6.44 -18.05 -13.47
N VAL A 350 -5.15 -17.84 -13.76
CA VAL A 350 -4.50 -16.53 -13.72
C VAL A 350 -3.64 -16.29 -14.96
N ALA A 351 -3.49 -15.02 -15.34
CA ALA A 351 -2.51 -14.54 -16.30
C ALA A 351 -1.35 -13.89 -15.53
N VAL A 352 -0.11 -14.32 -15.79
CA VAL A 352 1.09 -13.68 -15.23
C VAL A 352 1.58 -12.64 -16.23
N VAL A 353 1.62 -11.38 -15.80
CA VAL A 353 2.25 -10.30 -16.55
C VAL A 353 3.62 -10.00 -15.94
N VAL A 354 4.63 -9.86 -16.80
CA VAL A 354 5.97 -9.41 -16.42
C VAL A 354 6.30 -8.09 -17.11
N ALA A 355 6.94 -7.16 -16.41
CA ALA A 355 7.38 -5.89 -16.99
C ALA A 355 8.73 -5.44 -16.40
N PRO A 356 9.66 -4.92 -17.23
CA PRO A 356 11.01 -4.62 -16.80
C PRO A 356 11.04 -3.45 -15.82
N ALA A 357 11.89 -3.52 -14.79
CA ALA A 357 12.09 -2.48 -13.79
C ALA A 357 12.44 -1.11 -14.39
N ALA A 358 13.06 -1.08 -15.57
CA ALA A 358 13.39 0.15 -16.30
C ALA A 358 12.16 0.94 -16.81
N ASN A 359 10.98 0.31 -16.85
CA ASN A 359 9.71 0.97 -17.20
C ASN A 359 8.87 1.34 -15.95
N LEU A 360 9.37 1.07 -14.74
CA LEU A 360 8.72 1.43 -13.47
C LEU A 360 9.41 2.67 -12.90
N SER A 361 8.64 3.59 -12.29
CA SER A 361 9.22 4.65 -11.47
C SER A 361 9.71 4.03 -10.16
N LEU A 362 11.02 3.93 -9.92
CA LEU A 362 11.61 3.29 -8.73
C LEU A 362 12.46 4.27 -7.93
N GLY A 363 12.37 4.21 -6.60
CA GLY A 363 13.18 5.05 -5.72
C GLY A 363 14.58 4.49 -5.50
N ALA A 364 15.45 5.32 -4.92
CA ALA A 364 16.87 5.01 -4.69
C ALA A 364 17.11 3.74 -3.86
N GLY A 365 16.13 3.27 -3.08
CA GLY A 365 16.19 2.00 -2.37
C GLY A 365 16.37 0.79 -3.29
N MET A 366 15.84 0.81 -4.51
CA MET A 366 16.01 -0.30 -5.48
C MET A 366 17.42 -0.37 -6.08
N ALA A 367 18.25 0.66 -5.88
CA ALA A 367 19.62 0.71 -6.38
C ALA A 367 20.67 0.19 -5.37
N ASP A 368 20.28 -0.18 -4.14
CA ASP A 368 21.19 -0.72 -3.13
C ASP A 368 21.20 -2.27 -3.13
N PRO A 369 22.31 -2.92 -3.55
CA PRO A 369 22.40 -4.37 -3.57
C PRO A 369 22.27 -5.02 -2.18
N ALA A 370 22.61 -4.32 -1.09
CA ALA A 370 22.53 -4.87 0.26
C ALA A 370 21.09 -5.12 0.70
N LEU A 371 20.12 -4.36 0.17
CA LEU A 371 18.70 -4.55 0.46
C LEU A 371 18.11 -5.81 -0.18
N PHE A 372 18.83 -6.45 -1.12
CA PHE A 372 18.40 -7.70 -1.73
C PHE A 372 18.86 -8.94 -0.94
N ASP A 373 19.81 -8.81 0.00
CA ASP A 373 20.28 -9.92 0.84
C ASP A 373 19.16 -10.60 1.64
N PRO A 374 18.19 -9.89 2.25
CA PRO A 374 17.05 -10.51 2.91
C PRO A 374 16.10 -11.22 1.94
N VAL A 375 15.97 -10.75 0.69
CA VAL A 375 15.13 -11.40 -0.33
C VAL A 375 15.68 -12.78 -0.65
N GLU A 376 16.98 -12.88 -0.97
CA GLU A 376 17.64 -14.15 -1.27
C GLU A 376 17.58 -15.13 -0.08
N GLN A 377 17.58 -14.62 1.15
CA GLN A 377 17.39 -15.41 2.36
C GLN A 377 15.94 -15.89 2.55
N ALA A 378 14.94 -15.06 2.20
CA ALA A 378 13.54 -15.39 2.35
C ALA A 378 13.09 -16.44 1.33
N VAL A 379 13.40 -16.25 0.04
CA VAL A 379 12.95 -17.14 -1.06
C VAL A 379 13.96 -18.21 -1.45
N GLY A 380 15.14 -18.26 -0.82
CA GLY A 380 16.16 -19.30 -1.08
C GLY A 380 16.79 -19.29 -2.48
N LYS A 381 16.44 -18.33 -3.34
CA LYS A 381 16.90 -18.18 -4.73
C LYS A 381 17.80 -16.96 -4.90
N ALA A 382 18.68 -17.01 -5.90
CA ALA A 382 19.47 -15.87 -6.31
C ALA A 382 18.58 -14.80 -6.97
N VAL A 383 18.74 -13.55 -6.55
CA VAL A 383 18.01 -12.38 -7.07
C VAL A 383 19.00 -11.27 -7.42
N LYS A 384 19.89 -10.92 -6.51
CA LYS A 384 20.88 -9.84 -6.63
C LYS A 384 21.80 -10.01 -7.84
N SER A 385 22.21 -11.24 -8.15
CA SER A 385 23.02 -11.55 -9.34
C SER A 385 22.25 -11.47 -10.66
N HIS A 386 20.93 -11.36 -10.64
CA HIS A 386 20.14 -11.08 -11.84
C HIS A 386 19.87 -9.58 -12.02
N VAL A 387 20.04 -8.76 -10.97
CA VAL A 387 19.77 -7.31 -10.96
C VAL A 387 21.03 -6.47 -11.17
N PHE A 388 22.18 -6.84 -10.57
CA PHE A 388 23.37 -5.98 -10.47
C PHE A 388 24.62 -6.50 -11.23
N ASN A 389 24.45 -7.37 -12.24
CA ASN A 389 25.54 -8.04 -12.97
C ASN A 389 26.04 -7.29 -14.22
#